data_AF-X0TK20-F1
#
_entry.id   AF-X0TK20-F1
#
_cell.length_a   1.000
_cell.length_b   1.000
_cell.length_c   1.000
_cell.angle_alpha   90.00
_cell.angle_beta   90.00
_cell.angle_gamma   90.00
#
_symmetry.space_group_name_H-M   'P 1'
#
loop_
_entity.id
_entity.type
_entity.pdbx_description
1 polymer ?
#
loop_
_entity_poly.entity_id
_entity_poly.type
_entity_poly.pdbx_seq_one_letter_code
_entity_poly.pdbx_strand_id
1 'polypeptide(L)' 'MSIPSNIAEGYGRKTTADYLRSLNIAYGSVCELETRVLLSGDLNYVNKENLKALEADAEEVERMLKALIKSLENKRLDP' A
#
# COMPACT_ATOMS: atom_id res chain seq x y z
N MET A 1 4.86 11.79 -1.24
CA MET A 1 4.13 10.64 -1.83
C MET A 1 4.94 9.37 -1.63
N SER A 2 4.66 8.56 -0.59
CA SER A 2 5.48 7.38 -0.25
C SER A 2 5.09 6.11 -1.03
N ILE A 3 3.80 5.76 -1.02
CA ILE A 3 3.26 4.53 -1.64
C ILE A 3 3.64 4.41 -3.13
N PRO A 4 3.27 5.35 -4.02
CA PRO A 4 3.59 5.23 -5.45
C PRO A 4 5.09 5.30 -5.73
N SER A 5 5.85 6.05 -4.93
CA SER A 5 7.30 6.17 -5.10
C SER A 5 8.00 4.84 -4.82
N ASN A 6 7.62 4.14 -3.74
CA ASN A 6 8.19 2.82 -3.43
C ASN A 6 7.79 1.75 -4.46
N ILE A 7 6.56 1.80 -4.99
CA ILE A 7 6.14 0.91 -6.09
C ILE A 7 7.02 1.14 -7.33
N ALA A 8 7.18 2.39 -7.76
CA ALA A 8 7.96 2.75 -8.94
C ALA A 8 9.46 2.47 -8.76
N GLU A 9 10.01 2.82 -7.60
CA GLU A 9 11.41 2.57 -7.27
C GLU A 9 11.71 1.08 -7.29
N GLY A 10 10.87 0.26 -6.67
CA GLY A 10 11.00 -1.20 -6.64
C GLY A 10 10.91 -1.81 -8.03
N TYR A 11 9.98 -1.35 -8.86
CA TYR A 11 9.82 -1.80 -10.24
C TYR A 11 11.08 -1.54 -11.09
N GLY A 12 11.79 -0.44 -10.82
CA GLY A 12 13.06 -0.10 -11.49
C GLY A 12 14.27 -0.94 -11.05
N ARG A 13 14.13 -1.84 -10.06
CA ARG A 13 15.25 -2.66 -9.54
C ARG A 13 15.41 -3.97 -10.33
N LYS A 14 16.60 -4.57 -10.23
CA LYS A 14 17.03 -5.69 -11.07
C LYS A 14 16.46 -7.06 -10.67
N THR A 15 15.94 -7.20 -9.45
CA THR A 15 15.51 -8.50 -8.92
C THR A 15 14.11 -8.44 -8.32
N THR A 16 13.36 -9.55 -8.41
CA THR A 16 12.06 -9.70 -7.74
C THR A 16 12.17 -9.52 -6.23
N ALA A 17 13.27 -9.96 -5.61
CA ALA A 17 13.49 -9.79 -4.18
C ALA A 17 13.60 -8.30 -3.78
N ASP A 18 14.30 -7.51 -4.58
CA ASP A 18 14.38 -6.06 -4.36
C ASP A 18 13.03 -5.38 -4.60
N TYR A 19 12.27 -5.81 -5.61
CA TYR A 19 10.93 -5.28 -5.85
C TYR A 19 10.01 -5.57 -4.66
N LEU A 20 9.99 -6.82 -4.18
CA LEU A 20 9.23 -7.22 -2.99
C LEU A 20 9.61 -6.40 -1.75
N ARG A 21 10.90 -6.09 -1.54
CA ARG A 21 11.32 -5.22 -0.43
C ARG A 21 10.68 -3.83 -0.54
N SER A 22 10.72 -3.21 -1.71
CA SER A 22 10.09 -1.90 -1.93
C SER A 22 8.57 -1.95 -1.81
N LEU A 23 7.92 -3.01 -2.29
CA LEU A 23 6.46 -3.18 -2.12
C LEU A 23 6.06 -3.35 -0.65
N ASN A 24 6.88 -4.01 0.17
CA ASN A 24 6.65 -4.08 1.62
C ASN A 24 6.78 -2.72 2.31
N ILE A 25 7.68 -1.85 1.85
CA ILE A 25 7.76 -0.45 2.34
C ILE A 25 6.52 0.35 1.93
N ALA A 26 6.05 0.17 0.69
CA ALA A 26 4.80 0.75 0.23
C ALA A 26 3.60 0.28 1.09
N TYR A 27 3.56 -1.00 1.44
CA TYR A 27 2.52 -1.58 2.29
C TYR A 27 2.53 -0.99 3.70
N GLY A 28 3.71 -0.85 4.32
CA GLY A 28 3.82 -0.14 5.60
C GLY A 28 3.31 1.29 5.54
N SER A 29 3.51 1.98 4.42
CA SER A 29 2.98 3.33 4.19
C SER A 29 1.44 3.37 4.04
N VAL A 30 0.82 2.29 3.52
CA VAL A 30 -0.64 2.14 3.47
C VAL A 30 -1.20 2.00 4.89
N CYS A 31 -0.64 1.11 5.70
CA CYS A 31 -1.10 0.92 7.09
C CYS A 31 -0.97 2.19 7.94
N GLU A 32 0.10 2.96 7.71
CA GLU A 32 0.27 4.27 8.36
C GLU A 32 -0.81 5.27 7.91
N LEU A 33 -1.15 5.30 6.62
CA LEU A 33 -2.22 6.14 6.10
C LEU A 33 -3.57 5.76 6.70
N GLU A 34 -3.93 4.47 6.73
CA GLU A 34 -5.17 3.97 7.32
C GLU A 34 -5.31 4.41 8.78
N THR A 35 -4.23 4.28 9.57
CA THR A 35 -4.20 4.72 10.97
C THR A 35 -4.48 6.22 11.09
N ARG A 36 -3.87 7.04 10.21
CA ARG A 36 -4.09 8.50 10.21
C ARG A 36 -5.50 8.87 9.75
N VAL A 37 -6.07 8.14 8.79
CA VAL A 37 -7.46 8.33 8.31
C VAL A 37 -8.43 8.06 9.45
N LEU A 38 -8.29 6.93 10.15
CA LEU A 38 -9.09 6.59 11.33
C LEU A 38 -9.01 7.69 12.40
N LEU A 39 -7.79 8.09 12.76
CA LEU A 39 -7.58 9.16 13.76
C LEU A 39 -8.18 10.50 13.31
N SER A 40 -8.13 10.82 12.02
CA SER A 40 -8.73 12.05 11.49
C SER A 40 -10.26 12.04 11.60
N GLY A 41 -10.88 10.86 11.53
CA GLY A 41 -12.30 10.65 11.78
C GLY A 41 -12.64 10.83 13.26
N ASP A 42 -11.87 10.21 14.16
CA ASP A 42 -12.07 10.31 15.62
C ASP A 42 -11.99 11.76 16.12
N LEU A 43 -11.06 12.53 15.56
CA LEU A 43 -10.86 13.94 15.89
C LEU A 43 -11.82 14.89 15.15
N ASN A 44 -12.74 14.36 14.32
CA ASN A 44 -13.66 15.12 13.48
C ASN A 44 -12.98 16.15 12.56
N TYR A 45 -11.76 15.85 12.10
CA TYR A 45 -11.04 16.68 11.13
C TYR A 45 -11.56 16.51 9.70
N VAL A 46 -12.22 15.39 9.42
CA VAL A 46 -12.78 15.04 8.11
C VAL A 46 -14.25 14.67 8.31
N ASN A 47 -15.12 15.12 7.40
CA ASN A 47 -16.53 14.75 7.44
C ASN A 47 -16.73 13.26 7.08
N LYS A 48 -17.88 12.69 7.44
CA LYS A 48 -18.15 11.26 7.27
C LYS A 48 -18.14 10.78 5.81
N GLU A 49 -18.53 11.63 4.86
CA GLU A 49 -18.58 11.27 3.44
C GLU A 49 -17.16 11.17 2.88
N ASN A 50 -16.33 12.16 3.16
CA ASN A 50 -14.91 12.17 2.78
C ASN A 50 -14.13 11.07 3.51
N LEU A 51 -14.42 10.80 4.78
CA LEU A 51 -13.77 9.73 5.53
C LEU A 51 -14.02 8.37 4.88
N LYS A 52 -15.28 8.07 4.54
CA LYS A 52 -15.64 6.83 3.84
C LYS A 52 -14.97 6.71 2.47
N ALA A 53 -14.85 7.82 1.73
CA ALA A 53 -14.14 7.82 0.45
C ALA A 53 -12.65 7.50 0.64
N LEU A 54 -11.99 8.13 1.62
CA LEU A 54 -10.59 7.88 1.94
C LEU A 54 -10.33 6.44 2.40
N GLU A 55 -11.22 5.88 3.23
CA GLU A 55 -11.16 4.48 3.67
C GLU A 55 -11.29 3.52 2.48
N ALA A 56 -12.25 3.77 1.58
CA ALA A 56 -12.45 2.95 0.40
C ALA A 56 -11.24 2.97 -0.56
N ASP A 57 -10.69 4.16 -0.81
CA ASP A 57 -9.51 4.33 -1.66
C ASP A 57 -8.28 3.64 -1.05
N ALA A 58 -8.08 3.76 0.27
CA ALA A 58 -6.99 3.09 0.98
C ALA A 58 -7.12 1.56 0.91
N GLU A 59 -8.33 1.03 1.13
CA GLU A 59 -8.61 -0.41 1.05
C GLU A 59 -8.36 -0.97 -0.36
N GLU A 60 -8.75 -0.24 -1.40
CA GLU A 60 -8.51 -0.64 -2.79
C GLU A 60 -7.01 -0.75 -3.08
N VAL A 61 -6.22 0.27 -2.69
CA VAL A 61 -4.77 0.27 -2.85
C VAL A 61 -4.12 -0.86 -2.06
N GLU A 62 -4.56 -1.09 -0.82
CA GLU A 62 -4.08 -2.19 0.02
C GLU A 62 -4.29 -3.55 -0.66
N ARG A 63 -5.50 -3.78 -1.18
CA ARG A 63 -5.89 -5.02 -1.85
C ARG A 63 -5.07 -5.27 -3.11
N MET A 64 -4.91 -4.25 -3.95
CA MET A 64 -4.09 -4.32 -5.16
C MET A 64 -2.63 -4.64 -4.82
N LEU A 65 -2.09 -3.98 -3.79
CA LEU A 65 -0.71 -4.14 -3.37
C LEU A 65 -0.44 -5.54 -2.79
N LYS A 66 -1.33 -6.04 -1.92
CA LYS A 66 -1.26 -7.41 -1.38
C LYS A 66 -1.33 -8.46 -2.49
N ALA A 67 -2.22 -8.28 -3.46
CA ALA A 67 -2.34 -9.18 -4.60
C ALA A 67 -1.05 -9.22 -5.44
N LEU A 68 -0.44 -8.06 -5.71
CA LEU A 68 0.82 -7.95 -6.43
C LEU A 68 1.98 -8.63 -5.68
N ILE A 69 2.13 -8.35 -4.38
CA ILE A 69 3.15 -8.98 -3.52
C ILE A 69 3.02 -10.50 -3.59
N LYS A 70 1.81 -11.03 -3.35
CA LYS A 70 1.55 -12.47 -3.40
C LYS A 70 1.87 -13.09 -4.76
N SER A 71 1.52 -12.40 -5.85
CA SER A 71 1.82 -12.87 -7.21
C SER A 71 3.32 -12.99 -7.46
N LEU A 72 4.12 -12.04 -6.97
CA LEU A 72 5.58 -12.03 -7.14
C LEU A 72 6.27 -13.06 -6.24
N GLU A 73 5.76 -13.27 -5.03
CA GLU A 73 6.26 -14.31 -4.13
C GLU A 73 6.07 -15.71 -4.72
N ASN A 74 4.89 -15.99 -5.27
CA ASN A 74 4.61 -17.27 -5.93
C ASN A 74 5.55 -17.51 -7.12
N LYS A 75 5.77 -16.51 -7.97
CA LYS A 75 6.68 -16.60 -9.12
C LYS A 75 8.14 -16.85 -8.72
N ARG A 76 8.55 -16.47 -7.50
CA ARG A 76 9.90 -16.73 -6.97
C ARG A 76 10.07 -18.17 -6.46
N LEU A 77 8.97 -18.83 -6.10
CA LEU A 77 8.96 -20.20 -5.56
C LEU A 77 8.82 -21.27 -6.66
N ASP A 78 8.45 -20.89 -7.87
CA ASP A 78 8.52 -21.74 -9.05
C ASP A 78 9.99 -21.89 -9.51
N PRO A 79 10.54 -23.12 -9.56
CA PRO A 79 11.94 -23.39 -9.90
C PRO A 79 12.31 -23.07 -11.36
#